data_AF-A0A564YGE7-F1
#
_entry.id   AF-A0A564YGE7-F1
#
_cell.length_a   1.000
_cell.length_b   1.000
_cell.length_c   1.000
_cell.angle_alpha   90.00
_cell.angle_beta   90.00
_cell.angle_gamma   90.00
#
_symmetry.space_group_name_H-M   'P 1'
#
loop_
_entity.id
_entity.type
_entity.pdbx_description
1 polymer ?
#
loop_
_entity_poly.entity_id
_entity_poly.type
_entity_poly.pdbx_seq_one_letter_code
_entity_poly.pdbx_strand_id
1 'polypeptide(L)'
;LNSWLEAILCSDCDISFWKKAANTALRELQDKSPNMSTTTLCENIVTFAKLQWPSIFTRKFNVIYHQEKSAVQEILICVDCNGVQMFDNKRTLIRFIPYIEINSVTINP
;
A
#
# COMPACT_ATOMS: atom_id res chain seq x y z
N LEU A 1 -9.28 3.12 11.01
CA LEU A 1 -7.98 3.07 11.72
C LEU A 1 -7.56 1.61 11.81
N ASN A 2 -6.25 1.36 11.83
CA ASN A 2 -5.60 0.09 11.51
C ASN A 2 -6.02 -1.11 12.39
N SER A 3 -6.91 -1.97 11.89
CA SER A 3 -7.34 -3.22 12.55
C SER A 3 -6.18 -4.17 12.86
N TRP A 4 -5.07 -4.08 12.12
CA TRP A 4 -3.85 -4.83 12.40
C TRP A 4 -3.14 -4.39 13.69
N LEU A 5 -3.31 -3.12 14.10
CA LEU A 5 -2.70 -2.60 15.32
C LEU A 5 -3.42 -3.14 16.57
N GLU A 6 -4.75 -3.27 16.50
CA GLU A 6 -5.57 -3.86 17.56
C GLU A 6 -5.24 -5.35 17.77
N ALA A 7 -4.95 -6.08 16.68
CA ALA A 7 -4.51 -7.47 16.76
C ALA A 7 -3.13 -7.64 17.42
N ILE A 8 -2.21 -6.68 17.22
CA ILE A 8 -0.87 -6.71 17.83
C ILE A 8 -0.91 -6.34 19.31
N LEU A 9 -1.78 -5.42 19.69
CA LEU A 9 -1.94 -4.92 21.06
C LEU A 9 -2.95 -5.76 21.88
N CYS A 10 -3.35 -6.93 21.39
CA CYS A 10 -4.27 -7.82 22.09
C CYS A 10 -3.67 -8.27 23.43
N SER A 11 -4.50 -8.30 24.49
CA SER A 11 -4.09 -8.73 25.84
C SER A 11 -3.55 -10.16 25.88
N ASP A 12 -3.92 -11.00 24.90
CA ASP A 12 -3.50 -12.40 24.80
C ASP A 12 -2.17 -12.56 24.04
N CYS A 13 -1.63 -11.48 23.48
CA CYS A 13 -0.39 -11.46 22.73
C CYS A 13 0.78 -10.99 23.61
N ASP A 14 1.05 -11.73 24.69
CA ASP A 14 2.17 -11.49 25.58
C ASP A 14 3.53 -11.81 24.91
N ILE A 15 4.63 -11.53 25.63
CA ILE A 15 5.99 -11.80 25.13
C ILE A 15 6.17 -13.28 24.78
N SER A 16 5.57 -14.18 25.57
CA SER A 16 5.68 -15.63 25.37
C SER A 16 5.03 -16.06 24.06
N PHE A 17 3.85 -15.53 23.77
CA PHE A 17 3.13 -15.71 22.52
C PHE A 17 3.96 -15.24 21.33
N TRP A 18 4.46 -14.00 21.34
CA TRP A 18 5.25 -13.45 20.24
C TRP A 18 6.56 -14.20 20.03
N LYS A 19 7.21 -14.64 21.11
CA LYS A 19 8.42 -15.48 21.03
C LYS A 19 8.12 -16.83 20.37
N LYS A 20 6.99 -17.46 20.70
CA LYS A 20 6.56 -18.72 20.05
C LYS A 20 6.26 -18.48 18.57
N ALA A 21 5.46 -17.46 18.25
CA ALA A 21 5.10 -17.12 16.88
C ALA A 21 6.32 -16.83 16.00
N ALA A 22 7.24 -15.98 16.47
CA ALA A 22 8.46 -15.63 15.76
C ALA A 22 9.37 -16.85 15.53
N ASN A 23 9.53 -17.71 16.54
CA ASN A 23 10.34 -18.93 16.41
C ASN A 23 9.74 -19.93 15.42
N THR A 24 8.41 -20.09 15.41
CA THR A 24 7.73 -20.94 14.44
C THR A 24 7.95 -20.42 13.02
N ALA A 25 7.71 -19.12 12.80
CA ALA A 25 7.91 -18.49 11.49
C ALA A 25 9.37 -18.59 11.01
N LEU A 26 10.35 -18.43 11.92
CA LEU A 26 11.76 -18.56 11.59
C LEU A 26 12.13 -19.99 11.15
N ARG A 27 11.62 -21.01 11.84
CA ARG A 27 11.85 -22.41 11.42
C ARG A 27 11.27 -22.69 10.05
N GLU A 28 10.03 -22.29 9.81
CA GLU A 28 9.40 -22.45 8.50
C GLU A 28 10.16 -21.73 7.38
N LEU A 29 10.71 -20.54 7.66
CA LEU A 29 11.56 -19.81 6.72
C LEU A 29 12.86 -20.57 6.43
N GLN A 30 13.51 -21.10 7.47
CA GLN A 30 14.74 -21.89 7.34
C GLN A 30 14.50 -23.18 6.55
N ASP A 31 13.37 -23.85 6.76
CA ASP A 31 13.02 -25.07 6.02
C ASP A 31 12.76 -24.79 4.53
N LYS A 32 12.06 -23.69 4.22
CA LYS A 32 11.73 -23.31 2.84
C LYS A 32 12.87 -22.63 2.10
N SER A 33 13.77 -21.97 2.81
CA SER A 33 14.83 -21.14 2.21
C SER A 33 16.09 -21.14 3.09
N PRO A 34 16.76 -22.30 3.21
CA PRO A 34 17.86 -22.51 4.16
C PRO A 34 19.08 -21.60 3.94
N ASN A 35 19.24 -21.07 2.73
CA ASN A 35 20.36 -20.21 2.33
C ASN A 35 19.92 -18.78 1.95
N MET A 36 18.80 -18.30 2.50
CA MET A 36 18.33 -16.94 2.20
C MET A 36 19.36 -15.91 2.71
N SER A 37 19.84 -15.06 1.80
CA SER A 37 20.72 -13.96 2.18
C SER A 37 19.95 -12.88 2.95
N THR A 38 20.64 -12.14 3.82
CA THR A 38 20.04 -10.99 4.51
C THR A 38 19.48 -9.96 3.54
N THR A 39 20.15 -9.73 2.40
CA THR A 39 19.68 -8.83 1.35
C THR A 39 18.32 -9.27 0.80
N THR A 40 18.20 -10.54 0.43
CA THR A 40 16.94 -11.12 -0.07
C THR A 40 15.83 -11.04 0.97
N LEU A 41 16.15 -11.26 2.25
CA LEU A 41 15.18 -11.11 3.33
C LEU A 41 14.68 -9.65 3.44
N CYS A 42 15.58 -8.68 3.39
CA CYS A 42 15.22 -7.25 3.38
C CYS A 42 14.34 -6.89 2.17
N GLU A 43 14.70 -7.36 0.97
CA GLU A 43 13.91 -7.15 -0.25
C GLU A 43 12.50 -7.74 -0.13
N ASN A 44 12.38 -8.93 0.47
CA ASN A 44 11.09 -9.58 0.72
C ASN A 44 10.23 -8.79 1.71
N ILE A 45 10.84 -8.26 2.79
CA ILE A 45 10.14 -7.42 3.76
C ILE A 45 9.60 -6.14 3.09
N VAL A 46 10.44 -5.47 2.29
CA VAL A 46 10.05 -4.25 1.57
C VAL A 46 8.95 -4.55 0.55
N THR A 47 9.07 -5.65 -0.19
CA THR A 47 8.07 -6.09 -1.17
C THR A 47 6.74 -6.40 -0.51
N PHE A 48 6.76 -7.16 0.59
CA PHE A 48 5.57 -7.45 1.38
C PHE A 48 4.90 -6.16 1.88
N ALA A 49 5.67 -5.24 2.46
CA ALA A 49 5.12 -3.98 2.98
C ALA A 49 4.47 -3.14 1.87
N LYS A 50 5.11 -3.05 0.70
CA LYS A 50 4.58 -2.32 -0.47
C LYS A 50 3.26 -2.89 -0.97
N LEU A 51 3.14 -4.22 -1.01
CA LEU A 51 1.94 -4.92 -1.49
C LEU A 51 0.81 -4.92 -0.46
N GLN A 52 1.14 -5.08 0.82
CA GLN A 52 0.15 -5.20 1.89
C GLN A 52 -0.42 -3.84 2.31
N TRP A 53 0.40 -2.79 2.26
CA TRP A 53 -0.02 -1.43 2.64
C TRP A 53 0.32 -0.37 1.58
N PRO A 54 -0.27 -0.46 0.36
CA PRO A 54 0.00 0.51 -0.71
C PRO A 54 -0.28 1.95 -0.29
N SER A 55 -1.30 2.15 0.57
CA SER A 55 -1.76 3.45 1.06
C SER A 55 -0.70 4.24 1.85
N ILE A 56 0.28 3.55 2.46
CA ILE A 56 1.41 4.17 3.15
C ILE A 56 2.39 4.77 2.15
N PHE A 57 2.52 4.15 0.98
CA PHE A 57 3.44 4.55 -0.09
C PHE A 57 2.79 5.43 -1.17
N THR A 58 1.52 5.81 -0.97
CA THR A 58 0.77 6.65 -1.90
C THR A 58 1.25 8.10 -1.87
N ARG A 59 1.60 8.65 -3.03
CA ARG A 59 1.78 10.10 -3.22
C ARG A 59 0.43 10.76 -3.47
N LYS A 60 0.21 11.91 -2.82
CA LYS A 60 -1.07 12.62 -2.79
C LYS A 60 -0.92 14.02 -3.38
N PHE A 61 -1.81 14.38 -4.30
CA PHE A 61 -1.81 15.66 -5.00
C PHE A 61 -3.22 16.24 -4.99
N ASN A 62 -3.38 17.46 -4.45
CA ASN A 62 -4.62 18.20 -4.61
C ASN A 62 -4.59 18.90 -5.96
N VAL A 63 -5.58 18.66 -6.81
CA VAL A 63 -5.62 19.22 -8.17
C VAL A 63 -7.00 19.71 -8.52
N ILE A 64 -7.04 20.59 -9.52
CA ILE A 64 -8.26 21.06 -10.15
C ILE A 64 -8.52 20.18 -11.38
N TYR A 65 -9.63 19.43 -11.38
CA TYR A 65 -10.03 18.57 -12.47
C TYR A 65 -11.02 19.29 -13.39
N HIS A 66 -10.65 19.37 -14.67
CA HIS A 66 -11.48 19.94 -15.73
C HIS A 66 -12.24 18.81 -16.43
N GLN A 67 -13.56 18.72 -16.23
CA GLN A 67 -14.41 17.85 -17.04
C GLN A 67 -14.77 18.51 -18.36
N GLU A 68 -14.98 17.70 -19.42
CA GLU A 68 -15.24 18.12 -20.81
C GLU A 68 -16.37 19.17 -20.98
N LYS A 69 -17.23 19.35 -19.97
CA LYS A 69 -18.37 20.30 -19.97
C LYS A 69 -18.16 21.56 -19.12
N SER A 70 -16.90 21.99 -18.90
CA SER A 70 -16.53 23.17 -18.09
C SER A 70 -16.82 23.07 -16.58
N ALA A 71 -17.20 21.89 -16.08
CA ALA A 71 -17.28 21.65 -14.64
C ALA A 71 -15.85 21.49 -14.09
N VAL A 72 -15.48 22.42 -13.21
CA VAL A 72 -14.21 22.43 -12.50
C VAL A 72 -14.46 21.90 -11.09
N GLN A 73 -13.70 20.87 -10.68
CA GLN A 73 -13.82 20.29 -9.35
C GLN A 73 -12.44 20.09 -8.72
N GLU A 74 -12.28 20.48 -7.46
CA GLU A 74 -11.13 20.07 -6.68
C GLU A 74 -11.22 18.58 -6.34
N ILE A 75 -10.16 17.85 -6.67
CA ILE A 75 -10.03 16.42 -6.39
C ILE A 75 -8.68 16.13 -5.75
N LEU A 76 -8.61 14.98 -5.09
CA LEU A 76 -7.37 14.40 -4.61
C LEU A 76 -6.94 13.28 -5.56
N ILE A 77 -5.77 13.42 -6.17
CA ILE A 77 -5.11 12.34 -6.90
C ILE A 77 -4.17 11.61 -5.95
N CYS A 78 -4.31 10.29 -5.92
CA CYS A 78 -3.48 9.36 -5.18
C CYS A 78 -2.77 8.44 -6.18
N VAL A 79 -1.44 8.36 -6.11
CA VAL A 79 -0.64 7.50 -6.97
C VAL A 79 0.15 6.53 -6.11
N ASP A 80 -0.04 5.24 -6.32
CA ASP A 80 0.68 4.16 -5.64
C ASP A 80 1.05 3.03 -6.61
N CYS A 81 1.53 1.89 -6.09
CA CYS A 81 1.97 0.79 -6.93
C CYS A 81 0.88 0.14 -7.78
N ASN A 82 -0.40 0.38 -7.49
CA ASN A 82 -1.52 -0.20 -8.21
C ASN A 82 -2.02 0.69 -9.34
N GLY A 83 -1.72 1.99 -9.32
CA GLY A 83 -2.11 2.93 -10.36
C GLY A 83 -2.47 4.31 -9.80
N VAL A 84 -3.43 4.96 -10.45
CA VAL A 84 -3.89 6.31 -10.14
C VAL A 84 -5.33 6.26 -9.65
N GLN A 85 -5.60 6.86 -8.50
CA GLN A 85 -6.92 6.95 -7.87
C GLN A 85 -7.32 8.43 -7.77
N MET A 86 -8.57 8.74 -8.07
CA MET A 86 -9.13 10.09 -8.02
C MET A 86 -10.26 10.12 -7.00
N PHE A 87 -10.19 11.03 -6.04
CA PHE A 87 -11.19 11.18 -4.98
C PHE A 87 -11.83 12.57 -5.01
N ASP A 88 -13.11 12.65 -4.71
CA ASP A 88 -13.81 13.93 -4.55
C ASP A 88 -13.46 14.61 -3.21
N ASN A 89 -14.03 15.80 -2.99
CA ASN A 89 -13.88 16.55 -1.75
C ASN A 89 -14.41 15.82 -0.50
N LYS A 90 -15.31 14.84 -0.65
CA LYS A 90 -15.82 13.96 0.41
C LYS A 90 -14.96 12.71 0.61
N ARG A 91 -13.84 12.60 -0.09
CA ARG A 91 -12.94 11.43 -0.14
C ARG A 91 -13.62 10.17 -0.68
N THR A 92 -14.64 10.32 -1.49
CA THR A 92 -15.27 9.24 -2.24
C THR A 92 -14.43 8.95 -3.48
N LEU A 93 -14.16 7.68 -3.76
CA LEU A 93 -13.44 7.28 -4.97
C LEU A 93 -14.31 7.59 -6.20
N ILE A 94 -13.85 8.52 -7.04
CA ILE A 94 -14.48 8.86 -8.32
C ILE A 94 -14.06 7.84 -9.38
N ARG A 95 -12.75 7.58 -9.47
CA ARG A 95 -12.16 6.72 -10.49
C ARG A 95 -10.87 6.08 -10.00
N PHE A 96 -10.66 4.83 -10.39
CA PHE A 96 -9.38 4.15 -10.32
C PHE A 96 -8.93 3.80 -11.74
N ILE A 97 -7.65 4.04 -12.04
CA ILE A 97 -7.03 3.75 -13.33
C ILE A 97 -5.78 2.91 -13.04
N PRO A 98 -5.82 1.58 -13.24
CA PRO A 98 -4.65 0.74 -13.09
C PRO A 98 -3.64 1.06 -14.19
N TYR A 99 -2.35 0.85 -13.94
CA TYR A 99 -1.29 1.20 -14.89
C TYR A 99 -1.47 0.54 -16.27
N ILE A 100 -2.04 -0.67 -16.32
CA ILE A 100 -2.29 -1.39 -17.58
C ILE A 100 -3.33 -0.70 -18.48
N GLU A 101 -4.16 0.18 -17.93
CA GLU A 101 -5.17 0.96 -18.66
C GLU A 101 -4.68 2.37 -19.03
N ILE A 102 -3.48 2.77 -18.57
CA ILE A 102 -2.92 4.09 -18.88
C ILE A 102 -2.15 4.01 -20.20
N ASN A 103 -2.77 4.47 -21.28
CA ASN A 103 -2.15 4.46 -22.60
C ASN A 103 -1.08 5.55 -22.78
N SER A 104 -1.30 6.73 -22.18
CA SER A 104 -0.37 7.86 -22.23
C SER A 104 -0.64 8.86 -21.10
N VAL A 105 0.38 9.67 -20.78
CA VAL A 105 0.28 10.83 -19.88
C VAL A 105 0.94 12.00 -20.59
N THR A 106 0.21 13.10 -20.75
CA THR A 106 0.70 14.30 -21.44
C THR A 106 0.63 15.49 -20.49
N ILE A 107 1.67 16.33 -20.52
CA ILE A 107 1.74 17.59 -19.78
C ILE A 107 1.67 18.70 -20.81
N ASN A 108 0.61 19.51 -20.77
CA ASN A 108 0.53 20.72 -21.58
C ASN A 108 1.10 21.88 -20.74
N PRO A 109 2.24 22.47 -21.14
CA PRO A 109 2.85 23.60 -20.45
C PRO A 109 2.03 24.88 -20.59
#